data_AF-A0A973P6D6-F1
#
_entry.id   AF-A0A973P6D6-F1
#
_cell.length_a   1.000
_cell.length_b   1.000
_cell.length_c   1.000
_cell.angle_alpha   90.00
_cell.angle_beta   90.00
_cell.angle_gamma   90.00
#
_symmetry.space_group_name_H-M   'P 1'
#
loop_
_entity.id
_entity.type
_entity.pdbx_description
1 polymer ?
#
loop_
_entity_poly.entity_id
_entity_poly.type
_entity_poly.pdbx_seq_one_letter_code
_entity_poly.pdbx_strand_id
1 'polypeptide(L)'
;MFWIGLVLWVLVGGELGAIAHGAFQLGGDGGAGVAELVIGINAFPWTGLVAGGLLASGRRKRHGLGALDAAAGPTVSAAARIESSRAVGEGPNFPVRLDLTVAPADRPSFRVDARDAVNLMDLHRLQPGRTVVVDYDPRRPWQVSVRSDPGAEWVERIALAAIDTAPEESRVRKPAVPGSRWTKWYVLAATAVGFGLWWVLV
;
A
#
# COMPACT_ATOMS: atom_id res chain seq x y z
N MET A 1 -12.32 -2.83 2.73
CA MET A 1 -12.27 -1.35 2.62
C MET A 1 -13.60 -0.73 2.18
N PHE A 2 -14.43 -1.42 1.38
CA PHE A 2 -15.76 -0.94 0.93
C PHE A 2 -16.73 -0.63 2.08
N TRP A 3 -16.98 -1.60 2.96
CA TRP A 3 -17.90 -1.44 4.10
C TRP A 3 -17.53 -0.28 5.04
N ILE A 4 -16.23 -0.06 5.22
CA ILE A 4 -15.71 1.04 6.05
C ILE A 4 -16.07 2.40 5.44
N GLY A 5 -15.95 2.54 4.11
CA GLY A 5 -16.31 3.79 3.42
C GLY A 5 -17.81 4.08 3.47
N LEU A 6 -18.65 3.04 3.32
CA LEU A 6 -20.11 3.18 3.41
C LEU A 6 -20.56 3.62 4.81
N VAL A 7 -20.00 3.00 5.86
CA VAL A 7 -20.29 3.35 7.25
C VAL A 7 -19.85 4.78 7.56
N LEU A 8 -18.66 5.18 7.13
CA LEU A 8 -18.18 6.56 7.30
C LEU A 8 -19.06 7.58 6.58
N TRP A 9 -19.57 7.25 5.39
CA TRP A 9 -20.45 8.15 4.64
C TRP A 9 -21.81 8.35 5.34
N VAL A 10 -22.41 7.26 5.85
CA VAL A 10 -23.66 7.34 6.63
C VAL A 10 -23.45 8.14 7.92
N LEU A 11 -22.34 7.93 8.61
CA LEU A 11 -22.00 8.66 9.84
C LEU A 11 -21.82 10.16 9.57
N VAL A 12 -21.00 10.54 8.60
CA VAL A 12 -20.76 11.95 8.25
C VAL A 12 -22.04 12.62 7.73
N GLY A 13 -22.85 11.91 6.94
CA GLY A 13 -24.14 12.41 6.47
C GLY A 13 -25.12 12.66 7.62
N GLY A 14 -25.18 11.75 8.60
CA GLY A 14 -26.00 11.89 9.80
C GLY A 14 -25.55 13.06 10.69
N GLU A 15 -24.24 13.24 10.86
CA GLU A 15 -23.66 14.34 11.64
C GLU A 15 -23.94 15.70 11.00
N LEU A 16 -23.71 15.84 9.70
CA LEU A 16 -24.02 17.07 8.96
C LEU A 16 -25.52 17.37 8.95
N GLY A 17 -26.36 16.33 8.84
CA GLY A 17 -27.81 16.45 8.96
C GLY A 17 -28.24 16.96 10.34
N ALA A 18 -27.69 16.41 11.41
CA ALA A 18 -27.97 16.84 12.79
C ALA A 18 -27.49 18.28 13.05
N ILE A 19 -26.33 18.68 12.52
CA ILE A 19 -25.84 20.06 12.62
C ILE A 19 -26.79 21.02 11.90
N ALA A 20 -27.16 20.72 10.65
CA ALA A 20 -28.02 21.59 9.86
C ALA A 20 -29.42 21.70 10.48
N HIS A 21 -30.04 20.56 10.81
CA HIS A 21 -31.37 20.51 11.41
C HIS A 21 -31.41 21.18 12.79
N GLY A 22 -30.43 20.86 13.65
CA GLY A 22 -30.29 21.49 14.96
C GLY A 22 -30.13 23.00 14.86
N ALA A 23 -29.34 23.50 13.90
CA ALA A 23 -29.17 24.93 13.65
C ALA A 23 -30.47 25.63 13.20
N PHE A 24 -31.29 24.98 12.36
CA PHE A 24 -32.58 25.53 11.93
C PHE A 24 -33.64 25.53 13.04
N GLN A 25 -33.49 24.67 14.06
CA GLN A 25 -34.45 24.55 15.17
C GLN A 25 -34.01 25.25 16.47
N LEU A 26 -32.97 26.09 16.42
CA LEU A 26 -32.44 26.79 17.62
C LEU A 26 -33.46 27.69 18.35
N GLY A 27 -34.63 27.97 17.75
CA GLY A 27 -35.71 28.77 18.34
C GLY A 27 -36.93 27.98 18.83
N GLY A 28 -36.92 26.65 18.80
CA GLY A 28 -38.05 25.83 19.24
C GLY A 28 -38.10 25.60 20.75
N ASP A 29 -39.30 25.61 21.34
CA ASP A 29 -39.55 25.52 22.79
C ASP A 29 -39.07 24.20 23.45
N GLY A 30 -38.73 23.18 22.64
CA GLY A 30 -38.40 21.83 23.11
C GLY A 30 -36.92 21.54 23.35
N GLY A 31 -35.99 22.46 23.05
CA GLY A 31 -34.54 22.28 23.29
C GLY A 31 -33.85 21.18 22.44
N ALA A 32 -34.59 20.39 21.68
CA ALA A 32 -34.07 19.30 20.85
C ALA A 32 -33.07 19.77 19.79
N GLY A 33 -33.31 20.93 19.16
CA GLY A 33 -32.39 21.49 18.16
C GLY A 33 -31.01 21.85 18.74
N VAL A 34 -30.96 22.29 20.00
CA VAL A 34 -29.69 22.55 20.70
C VAL A 34 -28.93 21.25 20.95
N ALA A 35 -29.64 20.20 21.40
CA ALA A 35 -29.03 18.90 21.66
C ALA A 35 -28.44 18.28 20.37
N GLU A 36 -29.19 18.31 19.26
CA GLU A 36 -28.73 17.79 17.97
C GLU A 36 -27.52 18.56 17.42
N LEU A 37 -27.52 19.89 17.54
CA LEU A 37 -26.40 20.71 17.11
C LEU A 37 -25.14 20.39 17.92
N VAL A 38 -25.26 20.28 19.25
CA VAL A 38 -24.13 19.98 20.14
C VAL A 38 -23.57 18.58 19.86
N ILE A 39 -24.44 17.57 19.71
CA ILE A 39 -24.04 16.20 19.40
C ILE A 39 -23.33 16.16 18.04
N GLY A 40 -23.88 16.81 17.01
CA GLY A 40 -23.30 16.85 15.68
C GLY A 40 -21.93 17.53 15.62
N ILE A 41 -21.79 18.71 16.22
CA ILE A 41 -20.51 19.45 16.27
C ILE A 41 -19.45 18.68 17.06
N ASN A 42 -19.83 17.94 18.10
CA ASN A 42 -18.87 17.21 18.93
C ASN A 42 -18.45 15.88 18.28
N ALA A 43 -19.34 15.21 17.54
CA ALA A 43 -19.05 13.93 16.89
C ALA A 43 -18.21 14.09 15.60
N PHE A 44 -18.46 15.16 14.83
CA PHE A 44 -17.82 15.40 13.53
C PHE A 44 -16.27 15.42 13.53
N PRO A 45 -15.57 16.00 14.52
CA PRO A 45 -14.12 15.92 14.60
C PRO A 45 -13.60 14.48 14.76
N TRP A 46 -14.31 13.63 15.50
CA TRP A 46 -13.88 12.26 15.78
C TRP A 46 -14.05 11.35 14.57
N THR A 47 -15.14 11.47 13.82
CA THR A 47 -15.32 10.75 12.55
C THR A 47 -14.27 11.16 11.51
N GLY A 48 -13.95 12.47 11.45
CA GLY A 48 -12.85 12.99 10.64
C GLY A 48 -11.49 12.36 11.01
N LEU A 49 -11.15 12.29 12.30
CA LEU A 49 -9.90 11.68 12.78
C LEU A 49 -9.83 10.18 12.48
N VAL A 50 -10.92 9.44 12.69
CA VAL A 50 -10.98 7.99 12.40
C VAL A 50 -10.85 7.73 10.90
N ALA A 51 -11.56 8.49 10.06
CA ALA A 51 -11.47 8.40 8.60
C ALA A 51 -10.04 8.73 8.12
N GLY A 52 -9.45 9.81 8.64
CA GLY A 52 -8.09 10.23 8.34
C GLY A 52 -7.06 9.16 8.72
N GLY A 53 -7.18 8.57 9.90
CA GLY A 53 -6.30 7.48 10.35
C GLY A 53 -6.41 6.22 9.48
N LEU A 54 -7.62 5.86 9.07
CA LEU A 54 -7.85 4.72 8.16
C LEU A 54 -7.27 4.97 6.76
N LEU A 55 -7.39 6.19 6.24
CA LEU A 55 -6.77 6.56 4.97
C LEU A 55 -5.24 6.60 5.06
N ALA A 56 -4.69 7.14 6.14
CA ALA A 56 -3.25 7.22 6.37
C ALA A 56 -2.61 5.83 6.53
N SER A 57 -3.25 4.93 7.28
CA SER A 57 -2.79 3.53 7.44
C SER A 57 -2.84 2.75 6.11
N GLY A 58 -3.88 2.97 5.29
CA GLY A 58 -3.98 2.40 3.95
C GLY A 58 -2.88 2.93 3.00
N ARG A 59 -2.51 4.21 3.11
CA ARG A 59 -1.40 4.81 2.36
C ARG A 59 -0.05 4.25 2.80
N ARG A 60 0.22 4.10 4.11
CA ARG A 60 1.49 3.51 4.61
C ARG A 60 1.76 2.11 4.03
N LYS A 61 0.73 1.27 3.93
CA LYS A 61 0.85 -0.06 3.28
C LYS A 61 1.20 0.01 1.79
N ARG A 62 0.77 1.06 1.08
CA ARG A 62 1.05 1.25 -0.35
C ARG A 62 2.45 1.80 -0.62
N HIS A 63 3.00 2.57 0.31
CA HIS A 63 4.35 3.15 0.22
C HIS A 63 5.45 2.20 0.74
N GLY A 64 5.18 0.89 0.87
CA GLY A 64 6.20 -0.10 1.23
C GLY A 64 6.60 -0.10 2.71
N LEU A 65 6.12 0.84 3.52
CA LEU A 65 6.40 0.87 4.97
C LEU A 65 5.73 -0.27 5.75
N GLY A 66 4.78 -1.00 5.13
CA GLY A 66 4.20 -2.23 5.67
C GLY A 66 4.92 -3.52 5.24
N ALA A 67 6.00 -3.41 4.45
CA ALA A 67 6.78 -4.57 4.02
C ALA A 67 7.64 -5.17 5.15
N LEU A 68 7.79 -4.48 6.27
CA LEU A 68 8.53 -4.97 7.43
C LEU A 68 7.77 -6.07 8.20
N ASP A 69 6.43 -6.11 8.13
CA ASP A 69 5.60 -7.03 8.95
C ASP A 69 4.62 -7.93 8.18
N ALA A 70 4.52 -7.80 6.85
CA ALA A 70 3.56 -8.57 6.06
C ALA A 70 4.09 -9.98 5.72
N ALA A 71 4.16 -10.81 6.76
CA ALA A 71 4.43 -12.25 6.74
C ALA A 71 5.81 -12.63 6.18
N ALA A 72 6.76 -12.84 7.09
CA ALA A 72 7.95 -13.64 6.87
C ALA A 72 7.55 -15.07 6.47
N GLY A 73 7.26 -15.28 5.19
CA GLY A 73 7.33 -16.62 4.61
C GLY A 73 8.77 -17.15 4.71
N PRO A 74 9.02 -18.43 4.42
CA PRO A 74 10.38 -18.94 4.34
C PRO A 74 11.13 -18.20 3.23
N THR A 75 11.98 -17.25 3.61
CA THR A 75 12.84 -16.51 2.70
C THR A 75 14.08 -17.36 2.38
N VAL A 76 14.39 -17.46 1.10
CA VAL A 76 15.59 -18.12 0.60
C VAL A 76 16.50 -17.05 0.02
N SER A 77 17.80 -17.17 0.31
CA SER A 77 18.81 -16.25 -0.20
C SER A 77 19.37 -16.74 -1.53
N ALA A 78 19.49 -15.83 -2.49
CA ALA A 78 20.09 -16.09 -3.80
C ALA A 78 20.97 -14.94 -4.23
N ALA A 79 21.93 -15.21 -5.12
CA ALA A 79 22.68 -14.16 -5.79
C ALA A 79 21.81 -13.54 -6.90
N ALA A 80 21.88 -12.23 -7.05
CA ALA A 80 21.16 -11.52 -8.09
C ALA A 80 22.03 -10.42 -8.70
N ARG A 81 21.94 -10.27 -10.02
CA ARG A 81 22.57 -9.18 -10.76
C ARG A 81 21.61 -8.02 -10.92
N ILE A 82 22.10 -6.81 -10.70
CA ILE A 82 21.35 -5.58 -10.92
C ILE A 82 21.44 -5.22 -12.40
N GLU A 83 20.33 -5.32 -13.14
CA GLU A 83 20.26 -4.92 -14.54
C GLU A 83 20.07 -3.41 -14.68
N SER A 84 19.22 -2.83 -13.83
CA SER A 84 19.03 -1.38 -13.78
C SER A 84 18.61 -0.92 -12.38
N SER A 85 18.92 0.34 -12.08
CA SER A 85 18.55 1.00 -10.83
C SER A 85 18.02 2.39 -11.14
N ARG A 86 16.82 2.70 -10.65
CA ARG A 86 16.15 3.99 -10.91
C ARG A 86 15.54 4.55 -9.64
N ALA A 87 15.82 5.82 -9.36
CA ALA A 87 15.14 6.61 -8.35
C ALA A 87 13.66 6.80 -8.69
N VAL A 88 12.76 6.61 -7.71
CA VAL A 88 11.30 6.78 -7.93
C VAL A 88 10.71 7.89 -7.05
N GLY A 89 11.53 8.57 -6.25
CA GLY A 89 11.09 9.66 -5.39
C GLY A 89 12.21 10.23 -4.54
N GLU A 90 11.84 11.16 -3.66
CA GLU A 90 12.73 11.88 -2.76
C GLU A 90 12.36 11.56 -1.29
N GLY A 91 13.36 11.54 -0.42
CA GLY A 91 13.16 11.26 1.00
C GLY A 91 14.48 10.96 1.74
N PRO A 92 14.44 10.86 3.08
CA PRO A 92 15.62 10.53 3.88
C PRO A 92 16.17 9.13 3.57
N ASN A 93 15.27 8.18 3.26
CA ASN A 93 15.59 6.93 2.59
C ASN A 93 15.16 7.06 1.13
N PHE A 94 16.07 6.77 0.21
CA PHE A 94 15.86 7.01 -1.20
C PHE A 94 15.14 5.82 -1.83
N PRO A 95 13.88 5.97 -2.30
CA PRO A 95 13.14 4.88 -2.87
C PRO A 95 13.67 4.57 -4.27
N VAL A 96 14.17 3.35 -4.44
CA VAL A 96 14.73 2.86 -5.70
C VAL A 96 13.90 1.72 -6.25
N ARG A 97 13.80 1.66 -7.57
CA ARG A 97 13.29 0.52 -8.31
C ARG A 97 14.47 -0.15 -8.99
N LEU A 98 14.59 -1.44 -8.74
CA LEU A 98 15.65 -2.30 -9.25
C LEU A 98 15.05 -3.29 -10.24
N ASP A 99 15.72 -3.48 -11.37
CA ASP A 99 15.50 -4.61 -12.25
C ASP A 99 16.60 -5.63 -11.96
N LEU A 100 16.21 -6.81 -11.50
CA LEU A 100 17.12 -7.82 -10.98
C LEU A 100 17.00 -9.10 -11.79
N THR A 101 18.14 -9.67 -12.15
CA THR A 101 18.25 -11.07 -12.56
C THR A 101 18.63 -11.90 -11.34
N VAL A 102 17.70 -12.69 -10.82
CA VAL A 102 17.94 -13.55 -9.66
C VAL A 102 18.36 -14.94 -10.15
N ALA A 103 19.44 -15.49 -9.61
CA ALA A 103 19.96 -16.81 -9.90
C ALA A 103 19.96 -17.69 -8.64
N PRO A 104 18.84 -18.36 -8.33
CA PRO A 104 18.78 -19.33 -7.23
C PRO A 104 19.59 -20.59 -7.56
N ALA A 105 20.00 -21.33 -6.53
CA ALA A 105 20.75 -22.57 -6.71
C ALA A 105 19.91 -23.74 -7.24
N ASP A 106 18.59 -23.71 -7.02
CA ASP A 106 17.66 -24.83 -7.23
C ASP A 106 16.76 -24.68 -8.47
N ARG A 107 16.86 -23.56 -9.21
CA ARG A 107 16.00 -23.26 -10.37
C ARG A 107 16.69 -22.31 -11.37
N PRO A 108 16.17 -22.23 -12.60
CA PRO A 108 16.66 -21.27 -13.59
C PRO A 108 16.59 -19.83 -13.10
N SER A 109 17.50 -19.00 -13.63
CA SER A 109 17.49 -17.57 -13.38
C SER A 109 16.20 -16.92 -13.89
N PHE A 110 15.75 -15.90 -13.20
CA PHE A 110 14.51 -15.19 -13.53
C PHE A 110 14.66 -13.70 -13.28
N ARG A 111 13.90 -12.92 -14.04
CA ARG A 111 13.93 -11.46 -13.94
C ARG A 111 12.81 -10.94 -13.05
N VAL A 112 13.07 -9.88 -12.28
CA VAL A 112 12.08 -9.33 -11.34
C VAL A 112 12.30 -7.85 -11.09
N ASP A 113 11.19 -7.12 -10.98
CA ASP A 113 11.18 -5.74 -10.51
C ASP A 113 11.09 -5.72 -8.97
N ALA A 114 12.11 -5.21 -8.29
CA ALA A 114 12.12 -5.00 -6.85
C ALA A 114 12.01 -3.50 -6.51
N ARG A 115 11.49 -3.20 -5.33
CA ARG A 115 11.48 -1.85 -4.75
C ARG A 115 12.15 -1.90 -3.40
N ASP A 116 13.07 -0.98 -3.18
CA ASP A 116 13.80 -0.87 -1.94
C ASP A 116 13.92 0.59 -1.50
N ALA A 117 14.15 0.81 -0.22
CA ALA A 117 14.39 2.11 0.36
C ALA A 117 15.76 2.10 1.03
N VAL A 118 16.76 2.66 0.36
CA VAL A 118 18.15 2.62 0.83
C VAL A 118 18.62 3.97 1.32
N ASN A 119 19.58 3.94 2.25
CA ASN A 119 20.30 5.14 2.63
C ASN A 119 21.11 5.66 1.42
N LEU A 120 21.18 6.98 1.25
CA LEU A 120 21.98 7.63 0.21
C LEU A 120 23.43 7.14 0.20
N MET A 121 24.01 6.89 1.38
CA MET A 121 25.37 6.40 1.52
C MET A 121 25.56 4.99 0.95
N ASP A 122 24.50 4.18 0.89
CA ASP A 122 24.54 2.79 0.41
C ASP A 122 24.13 2.65 -1.06
N LEU A 123 23.76 3.74 -1.75
CA LEU A 123 23.38 3.72 -3.16
C LEU A 123 24.46 3.15 -4.07
N HIS A 124 25.74 3.35 -3.72
CA HIS A 124 26.87 2.82 -4.46
C HIS A 124 26.86 1.28 -4.53
N ARG A 125 26.15 0.59 -3.61
CA ARG A 125 25.97 -0.87 -3.63
C ARG A 125 24.96 -1.31 -4.70
N LEU A 126 24.02 -0.44 -5.06
CA LEU A 126 22.93 -0.73 -6.00
C LEU A 126 23.19 -0.26 -7.43
N GLN A 127 24.45 -0.25 -7.86
CA GLN A 127 24.82 0.14 -9.21
C GLN A 127 24.49 -0.98 -10.23
N PRO A 128 24.03 -0.63 -11.44
CA PRO A 128 23.86 -1.60 -12.53
C PRO A 128 25.15 -2.39 -12.79
N GLY A 129 24.99 -3.68 -13.08
CA GLY A 129 26.07 -4.63 -13.31
C GLY A 129 26.62 -5.31 -12.05
N ARG A 130 26.31 -4.81 -10.85
CA ARG A 130 26.75 -5.46 -9.60
C ARG A 130 25.90 -6.67 -9.26
N THR A 131 26.55 -7.65 -8.63
CA THR A 131 25.89 -8.81 -8.02
C THR A 131 25.68 -8.55 -6.52
N VAL A 132 24.47 -8.82 -6.02
CA VAL A 132 24.04 -8.63 -4.64
C VAL A 132 23.37 -9.90 -4.12
N VAL A 133 23.25 -10.04 -2.80
CA VAL A 133 22.40 -11.09 -2.20
C VAL A 133 20.99 -10.55 -2.08
N VAL A 134 20.03 -11.34 -2.51
CA VAL A 134 18.61 -11.05 -2.33
C VAL A 134 17.95 -12.16 -1.54
N ASP A 135 16.97 -11.77 -0.75
CA ASP A 135 16.04 -12.68 -0.10
C ASP A 135 14.72 -12.65 -0.86
N TYR A 136 14.19 -13.83 -1.16
CA TYR A 136 12.90 -13.97 -1.82
C TYR A 136 12.09 -15.12 -1.23
N ASP A 137 10.76 -15.01 -1.31
CA ASP A 137 9.86 -16.12 -0.97
C ASP A 137 9.65 -16.99 -2.21
N PRO A 138 10.00 -18.30 -2.19
CA PRO A 138 9.77 -19.20 -3.32
C PRO A 138 8.30 -19.29 -3.77
N ARG A 139 7.35 -19.05 -2.86
CA ARG A 139 5.91 -19.01 -3.14
C ARG A 139 5.46 -17.69 -3.77
N ARG A 140 6.26 -16.64 -3.60
CA ARG A 140 6.02 -15.28 -4.11
C ARG A 140 7.30 -14.71 -4.73
N PRO A 141 7.78 -15.27 -5.85
CA PRO A 141 9.07 -14.89 -6.44
C PRO A 141 9.13 -13.44 -6.94
N TRP A 142 7.99 -12.74 -7.04
CA TRP A 142 7.93 -11.29 -7.30
C TRP A 142 8.20 -10.42 -6.06
N GLN A 143 8.35 -11.01 -4.88
CA GLN A 143 8.64 -10.32 -3.63
C GLN A 143 10.09 -10.59 -3.25
N VAL A 144 10.95 -9.64 -3.63
CA VAL A 144 12.41 -9.73 -3.47
C VAL A 144 12.91 -8.50 -2.72
N SER A 145 13.79 -8.71 -1.74
CA SER A 145 14.47 -7.67 -0.96
C SER A 145 15.98 -7.84 -1.03
N VAL A 146 16.72 -6.75 -1.20
CA VAL A 146 18.18 -6.79 -1.18
C VAL A 146 18.65 -6.90 0.27
N ARG A 147 19.59 -7.81 0.53
CA ARG A 147 20.19 -7.96 1.86
C ARG A 147 21.31 -6.93 2.04
N SER A 148 21.18 -6.06 3.04
CA SER A 148 22.14 -4.99 3.30
C SER A 148 23.49 -5.47 3.82
N ASP A 149 23.49 -6.55 4.61
CA ASP A 149 24.69 -7.16 5.19
C ASP A 149 24.75 -8.65 4.85
N PRO A 150 25.36 -9.02 3.71
CA PRO A 150 25.55 -10.41 3.36
C PRO A 150 26.64 -11.01 4.26
N GLY A 151 26.31 -12.10 4.98
CA GLY A 151 27.29 -12.84 5.79
C GLY A 151 28.53 -13.27 4.97
N ALA A 152 29.64 -13.54 5.66
CA ALA A 152 30.95 -13.81 5.02
C ALA A 152 30.90 -14.91 3.94
N GLU A 153 30.07 -15.94 4.15
CA GLU A 153 29.80 -17.04 3.21
C GLU A 153 29.30 -16.59 1.83
N TRP A 154 28.71 -15.39 1.73
CA TRP A 154 28.15 -14.84 0.50
C TRP A 154 29.12 -13.90 -0.21
N VAL A 155 30.04 -13.28 0.52
CA VAL A 155 31.00 -12.31 -0.05
C VAL A 155 31.83 -12.98 -1.15
N GLU A 156 32.38 -14.17 -0.86
CA GLU A 156 33.16 -14.95 -1.82
C GLU A 156 32.29 -15.46 -2.99
N ARG A 157 31.09 -15.96 -2.68
CA ARG A 157 30.14 -16.43 -3.70
C ARG A 157 29.73 -15.34 -4.68
N ILE A 158 29.49 -14.12 -4.21
CA ILE A 158 29.14 -12.97 -5.06
C ILE A 158 30.32 -12.58 -5.95
N ALA A 159 31.53 -12.55 -5.40
CA ALA A 159 32.73 -12.17 -6.14
C ALA A 159 33.00 -13.14 -7.31
N LEU A 160 32.66 -14.41 -7.14
CA LEU A 160 32.81 -15.45 -8.16
C LEU A 160 31.56 -15.63 -9.04
N ALA A 161 30.41 -15.08 -8.65
CA ALA A 161 29.15 -15.26 -9.36
C ALA A 161 29.09 -14.38 -10.62
N ALA A 162 29.52 -14.98 -11.74
CA ALA A 162 29.20 -14.48 -13.08
C ALA A 162 27.75 -14.87 -13.42
N ILE A 163 26.80 -13.98 -13.12
CA ILE A 163 25.39 -14.17 -13.46
C ILE A 163 25.12 -13.55 -14.83
N ASP A 164 24.69 -14.37 -15.77
CA ASP A 164 24.19 -13.91 -17.07
C ASP A 164 22.81 -13.27 -16.94
N THR A 165 22.56 -12.25 -17.76
CA THR A 165 21.27 -11.57 -17.81
C THR A 165 20.18 -12.54 -18.22
N ALA A 166 19.13 -12.66 -17.42
CA ALA A 166 18.01 -13.52 -17.74
C ALA A 166 17.14 -12.89 -18.85
N PRO A 167 16.55 -13.70 -19.75
CA PRO A 167 15.62 -13.22 -20.77
C PRO A 167 14.45 -12.45 -20.16
N GLU A 168 13.96 -11.43 -20.85
CA GLU A 168 12.78 -10.65 -20.40
C GLU A 168 11.52 -11.50 -20.27
N GLU A 169 11.43 -12.61 -21.02
CA GLU A 169 10.33 -13.59 -20.94
C GLU A 169 10.29 -14.31 -19.59
N SER A 170 11.43 -14.42 -18.90
CA SER A 170 11.51 -15.00 -17.56
C SER A 170 11.00 -14.06 -16.46
N ARG A 171 10.51 -12.87 -16.83
CA ARG A 171 10.15 -11.84 -15.84
C ARG A 171 8.92 -12.22 -15.03
N VAL A 172 9.14 -12.42 -13.74
CA VAL A 172 8.10 -12.73 -12.78
C VAL A 172 7.46 -11.43 -12.28
N ARG A 173 6.13 -11.36 -12.33
CA ARG A 173 5.34 -10.21 -11.84
C ARG A 173 4.29 -10.67 -10.85
N LYS A 174 3.91 -9.76 -9.96
CA LYS A 174 2.79 -9.98 -9.06
C LYS A 174 1.52 -10.24 -9.89
N PRO A 175 0.74 -11.30 -9.60
CA PRO A 175 -0.52 -11.53 -10.25
C PRO A 175 -1.43 -10.30 -10.15
N ALA A 176 -1.98 -9.87 -11.27
CA ALA A 176 -2.98 -8.82 -11.28
C ALA A 176 -4.23 -9.35 -10.55
N VAL A 177 -4.55 -8.77 -9.39
CA VAL A 177 -5.84 -9.05 -8.77
C VAL A 177 -6.89 -8.41 -9.67
N PRO A 178 -7.84 -9.18 -10.24
CA PRO A 178 -8.85 -8.61 -11.12
C PRO A 178 -9.59 -7.52 -10.36
N GLY A 179 -9.45 -6.28 -10.84
CA GLY A 179 -10.18 -5.15 -10.27
C GLY A 179 -11.67 -5.40 -10.42
N SER A 180 -12.41 -5.40 -9.31
CA SER A 180 -13.86 -5.57 -9.34
C SER A 180 -14.49 -4.42 -10.14
N ARG A 181 -14.77 -4.68 -11.43
CA ARG A 181 -15.48 -3.78 -12.35
C ARG A 181 -16.85 -3.34 -11.81
N TRP A 182 -17.41 -4.12 -10.90
CA TRP A 182 -18.71 -3.91 -10.30
C TRP A 182 -18.72 -2.83 -9.21
N THR A 183 -17.56 -2.47 -8.64
CA THR A 183 -17.48 -1.47 -7.56
C THR A 183 -18.02 -0.09 -7.99
N LYS A 184 -17.87 0.29 -9.27
CA LYS A 184 -18.38 1.58 -9.78
C LYS A 184 -19.92 1.61 -9.89
N TRP A 185 -20.52 0.51 -10.36
CA TRP A 185 -21.99 0.41 -10.51
C TRP A 185 -22.70 0.32 -9.16
N TYR A 186 -22.11 -0.36 -8.18
CA TYR A 186 -22.69 -0.46 -6.83
C TYR A 186 -22.68 0.88 -6.09
N VAL A 187 -21.66 1.72 -6.27
CA VAL A 187 -21.64 3.07 -5.66
C VAL A 187 -22.75 3.95 -6.25
N LEU A 188 -22.99 3.89 -7.56
CA LEU A 188 -24.08 4.61 -8.23
C LEU A 188 -25.47 4.09 -7.82
N ALA A 189 -25.65 2.77 -7.73
CA ALA A 189 -26.90 2.18 -7.29
C ALA A 189 -27.21 2.53 -5.83
N ALA A 190 -26.21 2.51 -4.94
CA ALA A 190 -26.38 2.88 -3.54
C ALA A 190 -26.69 4.37 -3.35
N THR A 191 -26.12 5.26 -4.18
CA THR A 191 -26.48 6.69 -4.16
C THR A 191 -27.92 6.92 -4.61
N ALA A 192 -28.38 6.21 -5.65
CA ALA A 192 -29.76 6.30 -6.11
C ALA A 192 -30.76 5.80 -5.05
N VAL A 193 -30.45 4.70 -4.35
CA VAL A 193 -31.29 4.15 -3.27
C VAL A 193 -31.33 5.07 -2.06
N GLY A 194 -30.17 5.63 -1.65
CA GLY A 194 -30.10 6.60 -0.56
C GLY A 194 -30.90 7.88 -0.84
N PHE A 195 -30.82 8.38 -2.07
CA PHE A 195 -31.59 9.55 -2.50
C PHE A 195 -33.10 9.27 -2.55
N GLY A 196 -33.49 8.08 -3.03
CA GLY A 196 -34.90 7.65 -3.06
C GLY A 196 -35.50 7.46 -1.66
N LEU A 197 -34.75 6.90 -0.72
CA LEU A 197 -35.20 6.73 0.68
C LEU A 197 -35.35 8.06 1.41
N TRP A 198 -34.48 9.03 1.14
CA TRP A 198 -34.59 10.39 1.69
C TRP A 198 -35.87 11.10 1.20
N TRP A 199 -36.25 10.93 -0.06
CA TRP A 199 -37.46 11.52 -0.64
C TRP A 199 -38.78 10.91 -0.14
N VAL A 200 -38.73 9.73 0.48
CA VAL A 200 -39.90 9.02 1.01
C VAL A 200 -40.08 9.28 2.52
N LEU A 201 -39.03 9.73 3.21
CA LEU A 201 -39.01 9.92 4.67
C LEU A 201 -39.07 11.39 5.12
N VAL A 202 -39.01 12.35 4.17
CA VAL A 202 -39.22 13.80 4.37
C VAL A 202 -40.52 14.21 3.71
#